data_AF-A0A2N0VF43-F1
#
_entry.id   AF-A0A2N0VF43-F1
#
_cell.length_a   1.000
_cell.length_b   1.000
_cell.length_c   1.000
_cell.angle_alpha   90.00
_cell.angle_beta   90.00
_cell.angle_gamma   90.00
#
_symmetry.space_group_name_H-M   'P 1'
#
loop_
_entity.id
_entity.type
_entity.pdbx_description
1 polymer ?
#
loop_
_entity_poly.entity_id
_entity_poly.type
_entity_poly.pdbx_seq_one_letter_code
_entity_poly.pdbx_strand_id
1 'polypeptide(L)'
;MSKENLKKDELFRLFLDGELDDEQESRALHMIADDPELRSMLHFERTLTQSFASDPNPESFAVPENFSSSVMNRISSEHENKKRPSKIGMSLFEPRKVTLRPIYAAAAVILFTFSFGYLLLNEQDRSESDIASMVGEDQSVQLVSEQESEVWIRFVYFDENAESIAVAGDFSDWDPVNLSREIIYDKIVWTGMIPVVRGEHDYMFVKDGEEWLTDPLADVQRDDGFGNKNAVLFI
;
A
#
# COMPACT_ATOMS: atom_id res chain seq x y z
N MET A 1 30.22 6.27 -6.38
CA MET A 1 29.13 7.10 -5.86
C MET A 1 29.00 8.35 -6.72
N SER A 2 27.82 8.64 -7.28
CA SER A 2 27.54 9.93 -7.93
C SER A 2 27.44 11.04 -6.87
N LYS A 3 27.74 12.30 -7.22
CA LYS A 3 27.56 13.47 -6.33
C LYS A 3 26.11 13.63 -5.85
N GLU A 4 25.18 13.08 -6.62
CA GLU A 4 23.75 13.10 -6.32
C GLU A 4 23.39 12.19 -5.14
N ASN A 5 23.94 10.96 -5.09
CA ASN A 5 23.72 10.04 -3.96
C ASN A 5 24.27 10.60 -2.65
N LEU A 6 25.43 11.26 -2.67
CA LEU A 6 25.98 11.91 -1.47
C LEU A 6 25.02 12.95 -0.87
N LYS A 7 24.29 13.69 -1.72
CA LYS A 7 23.30 14.68 -1.24
C LYS A 7 22.05 14.01 -0.68
N LYS A 8 21.61 12.91 -1.29
CA LYS A 8 20.47 12.12 -0.78
C LYS A 8 20.78 11.54 0.60
N ASP A 9 21.96 10.95 0.75
CA ASP A 9 22.41 10.35 2.02
C ASP A 9 22.54 11.41 3.12
N GLU A 10 23.03 12.61 2.78
CA GLU A 10 23.14 13.74 3.71
C GLU A 10 21.78 14.24 4.18
N LEU A 11 20.83 14.44 3.25
CA LEU A 11 19.45 14.84 3.59
C LEU A 11 18.73 13.78 4.41
N PHE A 12 18.91 12.50 4.08
CA PHE A 12 18.35 11.40 4.85
C PHE A 12 18.91 11.36 6.28
N ARG A 13 20.22 11.56 6.45
CA ARG A 13 20.83 11.61 7.79
C ARG A 13 20.29 12.76 8.63
N LEU A 14 20.22 13.96 8.04
CA LEU A 14 19.67 15.14 8.72
C LEU A 14 18.19 14.95 9.08
N PHE A 15 17.43 14.25 8.24
CA PHE A 15 16.05 13.86 8.53
C PHE A 15 15.97 12.96 9.77
N LEU A 16 16.80 11.91 9.83
CA LEU A 16 16.86 11.02 11.01
C LEU A 16 17.30 11.74 12.28
N ASP A 17 18.25 12.67 12.16
CA ASP A 17 18.77 13.47 13.27
C ASP A 17 17.76 14.55 13.73
N GLY A 18 16.70 14.81 12.97
CA GLY A 18 15.69 15.84 13.26
C GLY A 18 16.22 17.27 13.10
N GLU A 19 17.28 17.45 12.30
CA GLU A 19 17.98 18.74 12.11
C GLU A 19 17.48 19.55 10.91
N LEU A 20 16.46 19.06 10.20
CA LEU A 20 15.90 19.73 9.03
C LEU A 20 14.91 20.83 9.41
N ASP A 21 14.89 21.90 8.60
CA ASP A 21 13.76 22.84 8.57
C ASP A 21 12.55 22.21 7.86
N ASP A 22 11.39 22.84 7.98
CA ASP A 22 10.11 22.26 7.52
C ASP A 22 10.04 22.05 6.01
N GLU A 23 10.64 22.95 5.23
CA GLU A 23 10.70 22.82 3.78
C GLU A 23 11.64 21.69 3.36
N GLN A 24 12.77 21.56 4.06
CA GLN A 24 13.74 20.49 3.83
C GLN A 24 13.20 19.12 4.29
N GLU A 25 12.47 19.07 5.40
CA GLU A 25 11.84 17.86 5.91
C GLU A 25 10.79 17.34 4.92
N SER A 26 9.91 18.21 4.42
CA SER A 26 8.96 17.85 3.36
C SER A 26 9.68 17.33 2.10
N ARG A 27 10.74 18.01 1.64
CA ARG A 27 11.54 17.52 0.50
C ARG A 27 12.22 16.19 0.77
N ALA A 28 12.72 15.96 1.98
CA ALA A 28 13.32 14.70 2.38
C ALA A 28 12.27 13.58 2.40
N LEU A 29 11.07 13.84 2.92
CA LEU A 29 9.95 12.90 2.90
C LEU A 29 9.55 12.53 1.47
N HIS A 30 9.42 13.50 0.57
CA HIS A 30 9.16 13.22 -0.86
C HIS A 30 10.29 12.39 -1.48
N MET A 31 11.55 12.71 -1.20
CA MET A 31 12.70 11.95 -1.69
C MET A 31 12.71 10.49 -1.19
N ILE A 32 12.40 10.28 0.09
CA ILE A 32 12.30 8.95 0.71
C ILE A 32 11.11 8.18 0.14
N ALA A 33 9.99 8.88 -0.12
CA ALA A 33 8.84 8.30 -0.78
C ALA A 33 9.20 7.84 -2.21
N ASP A 34 9.99 8.58 -2.97
CA ASP A 34 10.29 8.17 -4.35
C ASP A 34 11.37 7.08 -4.46
N ASP A 35 12.21 6.92 -3.44
CA ASP A 35 13.40 6.05 -3.48
C ASP A 35 13.21 4.78 -2.60
N PRO A 36 13.07 3.57 -3.20
CA PRO A 36 12.88 2.34 -2.45
C PRO A 36 14.01 2.02 -1.46
N GLU A 37 15.26 2.38 -1.77
CA GLU A 37 16.40 2.11 -0.87
C GLU A 37 16.31 2.98 0.39
N LEU A 38 16.10 4.29 0.24
CA LEU A 38 15.96 5.22 1.38
C LEU A 38 14.76 4.86 2.25
N ARG A 39 13.66 4.45 1.62
CA ARG A 39 12.48 3.98 2.35
C ARG A 39 12.79 2.74 3.20
N SER A 40 13.45 1.74 2.61
CA SER A 40 13.84 0.53 3.34
C SER A 40 14.78 0.82 4.52
N MET A 41 15.68 1.78 4.34
CA MET A 41 16.60 2.27 5.37
C MET A 41 15.83 2.95 6.52
N LEU A 42 14.81 3.76 6.21
CA LEU A 42 13.96 4.40 7.22
C LEU A 42 13.18 3.38 8.05
N HIS A 43 12.55 2.39 7.41
CA HIS A 43 11.83 1.33 8.13
C HIS A 43 12.76 0.54 9.04
N PHE A 44 13.98 0.26 8.58
CA PHE A 44 14.99 -0.40 9.39
C PHE A 44 15.33 0.41 10.65
N GLU A 45 15.62 1.71 10.50
CA GLU A 45 15.95 2.58 11.64
C GLU A 45 14.78 2.70 12.62
N ARG A 46 13.55 2.79 12.12
CA ARG A 46 12.33 2.83 12.94
C ARG A 46 12.15 1.52 13.71
N THR A 47 12.37 0.38 13.06
CA THR A 47 12.30 -0.95 13.67
C THR A 47 13.36 -1.10 14.76
N LEU A 48 14.59 -0.67 14.52
CA LEU A 48 15.65 -0.66 15.52
C LEU A 48 15.26 0.18 16.73
N THR A 49 14.84 1.43 16.50
CA THR A 49 14.43 2.36 17.55
C THR A 49 13.28 1.80 18.39
N GLN A 50 12.26 1.22 17.75
CA GLN A 50 11.14 0.57 18.44
C GLN A 50 11.57 -0.66 19.25
N SER A 51 12.48 -1.47 18.71
CA SER A 51 13.00 -2.65 19.41
C SER A 51 13.77 -2.27 20.67
N PHE A 52 14.63 -1.25 20.60
CA PHE A 52 15.36 -0.72 21.77
C PHE A 52 14.46 -0.02 22.78
N ALA A 53 13.41 0.67 22.33
CA ALA A 53 12.43 1.28 23.22
C ALA A 53 11.60 0.22 23.97
N SER A 54 11.39 -0.95 23.35
CA SER A 54 10.62 -2.06 23.92
C SER A 54 11.42 -2.88 24.93
N ASP A 55 12.68 -3.17 24.63
CA ASP A 55 13.61 -3.83 25.55
C ASP A 55 14.98 -3.12 25.55
N PRO A 56 15.27 -2.30 26.57
CA PRO A 56 16.51 -1.54 26.63
C PRO A 56 17.71 -2.41 27.06
N ASN A 57 17.52 -3.70 27.37
CA ASN A 57 18.63 -4.56 27.78
C ASN A 57 19.43 -5.04 26.55
N PRO A 58 20.68 -4.58 26.35
CA PRO A 58 21.47 -4.99 25.19
C PRO A 58 21.82 -6.49 25.19
N GLU A 59 21.69 -7.19 26.32
CA GLU A 59 21.95 -8.63 26.41
C GLU A 59 20.81 -9.51 25.88
N SER A 60 19.61 -8.98 25.62
CA SER A 60 18.51 -9.76 25.02
C SER A 60 18.66 -9.91 23.50
N PHE A 61 19.47 -9.05 22.86
CA PHE A 61 19.82 -9.14 21.44
C PHE A 61 20.90 -10.21 21.22
N ALA A 62 20.58 -11.48 21.47
CA ALA A 62 21.47 -12.60 21.18
C ALA A 62 21.55 -12.83 19.67
N VAL A 63 22.69 -12.48 19.06
CA VAL A 63 22.95 -12.77 17.64
C VAL A 63 22.96 -14.30 17.45
N PRO A 64 22.15 -14.86 16.53
CA PRO A 64 22.16 -16.29 16.25
C PRO A 64 23.55 -16.79 15.85
N GLU A 65 23.99 -17.94 16.36
CA GLU A 65 25.35 -18.45 16.09
C GLU A 65 25.64 -18.70 14.61
N ASN A 66 24.59 -18.89 13.79
CA ASN A 66 24.67 -19.10 12.34
C ASN A 66 24.51 -17.82 11.52
N PHE A 67 24.50 -16.64 12.15
CA PHE A 67 24.30 -15.37 11.44
C PHE A 67 25.40 -15.13 10.40
N SER A 68 26.67 -15.18 10.82
CA SER A 68 27.81 -14.91 9.94
C SER A 68 27.89 -15.88 8.76
N SER A 69 27.63 -17.17 8.98
CA SER A 69 27.62 -18.16 7.90
C SER A 69 26.44 -17.97 6.94
N SER A 70 25.26 -17.60 7.46
CA SER A 70 24.07 -17.32 6.65
C SER A 70 24.24 -16.07 5.77
N VAL A 71 24.82 -15.01 6.33
CA VAL A 71 25.12 -13.76 5.59
C VAL A 71 26.18 -14.02 4.52
N MET A 72 27.29 -14.69 4.86
CA MET A 72 28.34 -14.98 3.88
C MET A 72 27.86 -15.88 2.74
N ASN A 73 26.99 -16.85 3.02
CA ASN A 73 26.40 -17.71 2.00
C ASN A 73 25.43 -16.92 1.08
N ARG A 74 24.62 -16.01 1.64
CA ARG A 74 23.71 -15.16 0.85
C ARG A 74 24.46 -14.18 -0.05
N ILE A 75 25.47 -13.48 0.48
CA ILE A 75 26.30 -12.55 -0.31
C ILE A 75 27.04 -13.30 -1.44
N SER A 76 27.58 -14.48 -1.14
CA SER A 76 28.31 -15.29 -2.12
C SER A 76 27.40 -15.77 -3.27
N SER A 77 26.15 -16.15 -2.96
CA SER A 77 25.18 -16.60 -3.97
C SER A 77 24.61 -15.46 -4.84
N GLU A 78 24.50 -14.25 -4.29
CA GLU A 78 24.07 -13.06 -5.04
C GLU A 78 25.11 -12.61 -6.09
N HIS A 79 26.40 -12.80 -5.78
CA HIS A 79 27.49 -12.56 -6.73
C HIS A 79 27.55 -13.60 -7.88
N GLU A 80 27.10 -14.84 -7.66
CA GLU A 80 27.06 -15.87 -8.71
C GLU A 80 25.88 -15.73 -9.69
N ASN A 81 24.76 -15.12 -9.27
CA ASN A 81 23.53 -15.04 -10.06
C ASN A 81 23.53 -13.91 -11.12
N LYS A 82 24.64 -13.18 -11.29
CA LYS A 82 24.85 -12.17 -12.34
C LYS A 82 25.24 -12.77 -13.71
N LYS A 83 24.87 -14.02 -13.99
CA LYS A 83 25.05 -14.61 -15.33
C LYS A 83 23.89 -14.20 -16.26
N ARG A 84 24.26 -13.38 -17.25
CA ARG A 84 23.49 -12.88 -18.41
C ARG A 84 22.22 -13.70 -18.74
N PRO A 85 21.05 -13.06 -18.93
CA PRO A 85 19.85 -13.77 -19.36
C PRO A 85 20.11 -14.41 -20.74
N SER A 86 19.86 -15.72 -20.82
CA SER A 86 19.90 -16.45 -22.09
C SER A 86 18.73 -15.98 -22.97
N LYS A 87 18.97 -15.89 -24.29
CA LYS A 87 18.08 -15.33 -25.32
C LYS A 87 16.81 -16.16 -25.61
N ILE A 88 16.18 -16.77 -24.61
CA ILE A 88 15.05 -17.68 -24.80
C ILE A 88 13.70 -17.02 -24.43
N GLY A 89 13.69 -15.87 -23.75
CA GLY A 89 12.45 -15.22 -23.28
C GLY A 89 11.89 -14.05 -24.11
N MET A 90 12.56 -13.60 -25.18
CA MET A 90 12.20 -12.33 -25.87
C MET A 90 11.44 -12.50 -27.20
N SER A 91 10.77 -13.64 -27.43
CA SER A 91 10.06 -13.89 -28.69
C SER A 91 8.53 -13.68 -28.61
N LEU A 92 7.96 -13.47 -27.43
CA LEU A 92 6.52 -13.26 -27.25
C LEU A 92 6.07 -11.80 -27.41
N PHE A 93 7.02 -10.86 -27.46
CA PHE A 93 6.75 -9.40 -27.47
C PHE A 93 7.20 -8.73 -28.78
N GLU A 94 7.25 -9.46 -29.89
CA GLU A 94 7.38 -8.82 -31.21
C GLU A 94 6.00 -8.33 -31.68
N PRO A 95 5.80 -7.01 -31.89
CA PRO A 95 4.53 -6.47 -32.33
C PRO A 95 4.23 -6.93 -33.76
N ARG A 96 3.32 -7.90 -33.90
CA ARG A 96 2.81 -8.35 -35.20
C ARG A 96 1.65 -7.48 -35.64
N LYS A 97 1.76 -6.88 -36.83
CA LYS A 97 0.67 -6.14 -37.48
C LYS A 97 -0.42 -7.12 -37.94
N VAL A 98 -1.48 -7.26 -37.16
CA VAL A 98 -2.64 -8.09 -37.52
C VAL A 98 -3.56 -7.28 -38.44
N THR A 99 -3.73 -7.73 -39.68
CA THR A 99 -4.71 -7.13 -40.60
C THR A 99 -6.07 -7.79 -40.36
N LEU A 100 -6.84 -7.25 -39.42
CA LEU A 100 -8.20 -7.69 -39.15
C LEU A 100 -9.08 -7.40 -40.39
N ARG A 101 -9.57 -8.45 -41.04
CA ARG A 101 -10.56 -8.33 -42.12
C ARG A 101 -11.90 -7.87 -41.52
N PRO A 102 -12.66 -6.98 -42.17
CA PRO A 102 -13.88 -6.37 -41.61
C PRO A 102 -14.97 -7.38 -41.22
N ILE A 103 -14.92 -8.61 -41.75
CA ILE A 103 -15.84 -9.71 -41.43
C ILE A 103 -15.73 -10.16 -39.96
N TYR A 104 -14.54 -10.08 -39.34
CA TYR A 104 -14.37 -10.51 -37.93
C TYR A 104 -14.89 -9.49 -36.92
N ALA A 105 -14.95 -8.21 -37.28
CA ALA A 105 -15.54 -7.17 -36.43
C ALA A 105 -17.07 -7.35 -36.28
N ALA A 106 -17.75 -7.75 -37.36
CA ALA A 106 -19.19 -7.99 -37.34
C ALA A 106 -19.59 -9.20 -36.47
N ALA A 107 -18.78 -10.27 -36.46
CA ALA A 107 -19.04 -11.45 -35.65
C ALA A 107 -18.90 -11.18 -34.14
N ALA A 108 -17.92 -10.35 -33.74
CA ALA A 108 -17.73 -9.97 -32.33
C ALA A 108 -18.89 -9.12 -31.78
N VAL A 109 -19.45 -8.21 -32.60
CA VAL A 109 -20.61 -7.39 -32.20
C VAL A 109 -21.87 -8.23 -32.02
N ILE A 110 -22.08 -9.27 -32.85
CA ILE A 110 -23.22 -10.18 -32.70
C ILE A 110 -23.10 -11.01 -31.41
N LEU A 111 -21.92 -11.50 -31.06
CA LEU A 111 -21.72 -12.22 -29.79
C LEU A 111 -21.91 -11.31 -28.57
N PHE A 112 -21.43 -10.07 -28.63
CA PHE A 112 -21.58 -9.12 -27.52
C PHE A 112 -23.04 -8.69 -27.33
N THR A 113 -23.79 -8.47 -28.42
CA THR A 113 -25.23 -8.13 -28.35
C THR A 113 -26.10 -9.29 -27.91
N PHE A 114 -25.78 -10.53 -28.31
CA PHE A 114 -26.49 -11.72 -27.83
C PHE A 114 -26.20 -12.00 -26.35
N SER A 115 -24.95 -11.80 -25.90
CA SER A 115 -24.56 -11.97 -24.50
C SER A 115 -25.16 -10.88 -23.60
N PHE A 116 -25.18 -9.62 -24.05
CA PHE A 116 -25.74 -8.50 -23.28
C PHE A 116 -27.27 -8.49 -23.30
N GLY A 117 -27.89 -8.91 -24.41
CA GLY A 117 -29.34 -9.10 -24.50
C GLY A 117 -29.87 -10.23 -23.62
N TYR A 118 -29.11 -11.32 -23.46
CA TYR A 118 -29.48 -12.42 -22.55
C TYR A 118 -29.34 -12.02 -21.08
N LEU A 119 -28.42 -11.10 -20.74
CA LEU A 119 -28.23 -10.61 -19.38
C LEU A 119 -29.36 -9.67 -18.94
N LEU A 120 -29.89 -8.82 -19.83
CA LEU A 120 -30.99 -7.89 -19.50
C LEU A 120 -32.40 -8.49 -19.60
N LEU A 121 -32.57 -9.68 -20.20
CA LEU A 121 -33.87 -10.36 -20.28
C LEU A 121 -34.12 -11.34 -19.12
N ASN A 122 -33.18 -11.49 -18.18
CA ASN A 122 -33.28 -12.45 -17.09
C ASN A 122 -33.55 -11.82 -15.72
N GLU A 123 -34.02 -10.57 -15.71
CA GLU A 123 -34.26 -9.76 -14.51
C GLU A 123 -35.75 -9.40 -14.35
N GLN A 124 -36.62 -10.40 -14.42
CA GLN A 124 -38.00 -10.31 -13.96
C GLN A 124 -38.55 -11.70 -13.62
N ASP A 125 -39.22 -11.81 -12.49
CA ASP A 125 -39.84 -13.00 -11.88
C ASP A 125 -38.93 -13.95 -11.07
N ARG A 126 -38.48 -13.46 -9.92
CA ARG A 126 -38.35 -14.30 -8.71
C ARG A 126 -39.05 -13.62 -7.53
N SER A 127 -40.37 -13.79 -7.47
CA SER A 127 -41.16 -13.55 -6.27
C SER A 127 -41.96 -14.81 -5.91
N GLU A 128 -41.74 -15.24 -4.66
CA GLU A 128 -42.68 -15.96 -3.78
C GLU A 128 -43.56 -17.06 -4.38
N SER A 129 -43.15 -18.32 -4.21
CA SER A 129 -44.02 -19.38 -3.67
C SER A 129 -43.27 -20.71 -3.67
N ASP A 130 -42.46 -20.96 -2.64
CA ASP A 130 -42.08 -22.30 -2.18
C ASP A 130 -41.58 -22.24 -0.72
N ILE A 131 -42.36 -21.57 0.14
CA ILE A 131 -42.29 -21.79 1.59
C ILE A 131 -43.32 -22.87 1.90
N ALA A 132 -42.93 -24.15 1.87
CA ALA A 132 -43.50 -25.28 2.64
C ALA A 132 -43.27 -26.63 1.94
N SER A 133 -42.01 -27.05 1.86
CA SER A 133 -41.54 -28.44 1.72
C SER A 133 -40.03 -28.31 1.54
N MET A 134 -39.21 -28.33 2.59
CA MET A 134 -38.70 -29.58 3.14
C MET A 134 -38.06 -29.26 4.49
N VAL A 135 -38.79 -29.51 5.57
CA VAL A 135 -38.17 -29.77 6.86
C VAL A 135 -37.45 -31.10 6.74
N GLY A 136 -36.13 -31.05 6.82
CA GLY A 136 -35.23 -32.20 6.73
C GLY A 136 -33.83 -31.79 7.11
N GLU A 137 -33.64 -31.57 8.42
CA GLU A 137 -32.44 -31.85 9.21
C GLU A 137 -31.05 -31.45 8.68
N ASP A 138 -30.42 -30.58 9.47
CA ASP A 138 -28.97 -30.50 9.73
C ASP A 138 -28.07 -30.09 8.55
N GLN A 139 -27.76 -28.80 8.46
CA GLN A 139 -26.48 -28.26 8.91
C GLN A 139 -26.63 -26.74 9.03
N SER A 140 -26.53 -26.24 10.26
CA SER A 140 -26.32 -24.82 10.51
C SER A 140 -24.99 -24.41 9.87
N VAL A 141 -25.03 -23.87 8.66
CA VAL A 141 -23.98 -22.94 8.23
C VAL A 141 -24.16 -21.72 9.13
N GLN A 142 -23.47 -21.74 10.27
CA GLN A 142 -23.16 -20.52 10.99
C GLN A 142 -22.50 -19.61 9.96
N LEU A 143 -23.21 -18.55 9.52
CA LEU A 143 -22.51 -17.35 9.13
C LEU A 143 -21.59 -17.05 10.30
N VAL A 144 -20.31 -17.35 10.14
CA VAL A 144 -19.28 -16.69 10.90
C VAL A 144 -19.45 -15.23 10.50
N SER A 145 -20.26 -14.50 11.26
CA SER A 145 -20.03 -13.09 11.44
C SER A 145 -18.58 -13.05 11.91
N GLU A 146 -17.67 -12.72 10.98
CA GLU A 146 -16.45 -12.04 11.35
C GLU A 146 -16.92 -10.99 12.36
N GLN A 147 -16.54 -11.15 13.62
CA GLN A 147 -16.73 -10.07 14.57
C GLN A 147 -15.81 -8.97 14.06
N GLU A 148 -16.36 -8.06 13.25
CA GLU A 148 -15.73 -6.83 12.81
C GLU A 148 -15.46 -6.01 14.07
N SER A 149 -14.37 -6.33 14.77
CA SER A 149 -13.94 -5.55 15.90
C SER A 149 -13.25 -4.32 15.35
N GLU A 150 -13.90 -3.18 15.44
CA GLU A 150 -13.28 -1.90 15.15
C GLU A 150 -12.19 -1.59 16.16
N VAL A 151 -11.06 -1.08 15.67
CA VAL A 151 -9.95 -0.55 16.46
C VAL A 151 -9.78 0.92 16.10
N TRP A 152 -9.59 1.76 17.10
CA TRP A 152 -9.32 3.18 16.88
C TRP A 152 -7.86 3.38 16.52
N ILE A 153 -7.60 3.81 15.29
CA ILE A 153 -6.26 4.07 14.76
C ILE A 153 -6.01 5.57 14.73
N ARG A 154 -4.81 5.97 15.15
CA ARG A 154 -4.36 7.36 15.04
C ARG A 154 -3.61 7.55 13.73
N PHE A 155 -4.17 8.36 12.84
CA PHE A 155 -3.44 8.85 11.68
C PHE A 155 -2.65 10.10 12.05
N VAL A 156 -1.45 10.23 11.48
CA VAL A 156 -0.52 11.34 11.72
C VAL A 156 0.15 11.72 10.41
N TYR A 157 0.15 13.00 10.08
CA TYR A 157 0.84 13.55 8.92
C TYR A 157 1.55 14.86 9.26
N PHE A 158 2.73 15.08 8.67
CA PHE A 158 3.58 16.24 8.94
C PHE A 158 3.64 17.12 7.70
N ASP A 159 3.03 18.31 7.80
CA ASP A 159 3.13 19.35 6.76
C ASP A 159 2.74 20.71 7.35
N GLU A 160 3.71 21.61 7.39
CA GLU A 160 3.53 22.97 7.92
C GLU A 160 2.86 23.93 6.95
N ASN A 161 2.95 23.62 5.65
CA ASN A 161 2.45 24.45 4.56
C ASN A 161 1.02 24.06 4.15
N ALA A 162 0.51 22.92 4.63
CA ALA A 162 -0.86 22.50 4.36
C ALA A 162 -1.88 23.40 5.10
N GLU A 163 -2.95 23.77 4.40
CA GLU A 163 -4.11 24.44 4.99
C GLU A 163 -5.08 23.43 5.61
N SER A 164 -5.15 22.22 5.05
CA SER A 164 -5.90 21.08 5.58
C SER A 164 -5.29 19.75 5.16
N ILE A 165 -5.42 18.74 6.03
CA ILE A 165 -5.11 17.35 5.71
C ILE A 165 -6.31 16.48 6.11
N ALA A 166 -6.71 15.58 5.22
CA ALA A 166 -7.68 14.53 5.47
C ALA A 166 -7.08 13.16 5.20
N VAL A 167 -7.70 12.11 5.73
CA VAL A 167 -7.39 10.71 5.40
C VAL A 167 -8.60 10.07 4.72
N ALA A 168 -8.36 9.30 3.66
CA ALA A 168 -9.38 8.56 2.94
C ALA A 168 -8.88 7.13 2.68
N GLY A 169 -9.77 6.15 2.85
CA GLY A 169 -9.45 4.76 2.59
C GLY A 169 -10.70 3.89 2.60
N ASP A 170 -10.51 2.57 2.53
CA ASP A 170 -11.64 1.62 2.49
C ASP A 170 -12.56 1.73 3.72
N PHE A 171 -11.99 2.05 4.89
CA PHE A 171 -12.73 2.28 6.13
C PHE A 171 -13.63 3.54 6.12
N SER A 172 -13.45 4.44 5.15
CA SER A 172 -14.28 5.64 4.97
C SER A 172 -14.97 5.66 3.61
N ASP A 173 -15.03 4.54 2.90
CA ASP A 173 -15.51 4.45 1.52
C ASP A 173 -14.83 5.49 0.59
N TRP A 174 -13.55 5.79 0.86
CA TRP A 174 -12.76 6.82 0.19
C TRP A 174 -13.31 8.24 0.33
N ASP A 175 -14.25 8.50 1.25
CA ASP A 175 -14.66 9.84 1.65
C ASP A 175 -13.60 10.47 2.57
N PRO A 176 -13.04 11.65 2.26
CA PRO A 176 -11.99 12.27 3.07
C PRO A 176 -12.46 12.69 4.45
N VAL A 177 -11.81 12.15 5.48
CA VAL A 177 -12.03 12.52 6.88
C VAL A 177 -10.96 13.51 7.34
N ASN A 178 -11.38 14.74 7.63
CA ASN A 178 -10.46 15.81 8.05
C ASN A 178 -9.73 15.48 9.36
N LEU A 179 -8.42 15.70 9.37
CA LEU A 179 -7.57 15.61 10.55
C LEU A 179 -7.50 16.96 11.26
N SER A 180 -7.25 16.91 12.56
CA SER A 180 -7.08 18.12 13.38
C SER A 180 -5.63 18.58 13.35
N ARG A 181 -5.43 19.90 13.25
CA ARG A 181 -4.11 20.53 13.35
C ARG A 181 -3.71 20.69 14.82
N GLU A 182 -2.57 20.13 15.19
CA GLU A 182 -1.95 20.22 16.51
C GLU A 182 -0.51 20.76 16.42
N ILE A 183 0.02 21.28 17.52
CA ILE A 183 1.42 21.71 17.64
C ILE A 183 2.11 20.79 18.63
N ILE A 184 3.12 20.04 18.18
CA ILE A 184 3.87 19.07 18.98
C ILE A 184 5.36 19.34 18.77
N TYR A 185 6.10 19.62 19.86
CA TYR A 185 7.53 19.97 19.82
C TYR A 185 7.84 21.09 18.82
N ASP A 186 7.04 22.16 18.83
CA ASP A 186 7.13 23.31 17.92
C ASP A 186 6.89 23.01 16.43
N LYS A 187 6.45 21.79 16.07
CA LYS A 187 6.09 21.40 14.71
C LYS A 187 4.58 21.30 14.52
N ILE A 188 4.09 21.64 13.31
CA ILE A 188 2.68 21.44 12.94
C ILE A 188 2.44 19.98 12.56
N VAL A 189 1.48 19.34 13.24
CA VAL A 189 1.11 17.94 13.03
C VAL A 189 -0.39 17.83 12.77
N TRP A 190 -0.75 17.06 11.75
CA TRP A 190 -2.14 16.73 11.45
C TRP A 190 -2.46 15.34 12.02
N THR A 191 -3.46 15.24 12.90
CA THR A 191 -3.80 13.96 13.54
C THR A 191 -5.30 13.75 13.77
N GLY A 192 -5.74 12.50 13.77
CA GLY A 192 -7.12 12.11 14.04
C GLY A 192 -7.24 10.64 14.43
N MET A 193 -8.23 10.33 15.28
CA MET A 193 -8.59 8.95 15.64
C MET A 193 -9.73 8.50 14.73
N ILE A 194 -9.51 7.45 13.95
CA ILE A 194 -10.48 6.90 13.00
C ILE A 194 -10.77 5.44 13.37
N PRO A 195 -12.04 5.01 13.42
CA PRO A 195 -12.37 3.60 13.62
C PRO A 195 -12.04 2.83 12.34
N VAL A 196 -11.26 1.76 12.48
CA VAL A 196 -10.86 0.89 11.36
C VAL A 196 -11.17 -0.55 11.77
N VAL A 197 -11.92 -1.27 10.93
CA VAL A 197 -12.20 -2.69 11.14
C VAL A 197 -10.88 -3.48 11.07
N ARG A 198 -10.72 -4.56 11.83
CA ARG A 198 -9.50 -5.39 11.70
C ARG A 198 -9.36 -5.98 10.30
N GLY A 199 -8.13 -6.06 9.81
CA GLY A 199 -7.85 -6.51 8.45
C GLY A 199 -6.85 -5.62 7.71
N GLU A 200 -6.85 -5.77 6.39
CA GLU A 200 -6.03 -5.01 5.45
C GLU A 200 -6.85 -3.85 4.88
N HIS A 201 -6.29 -2.64 4.89
CA HIS A 201 -6.96 -1.43 4.40
C HIS A 201 -6.04 -0.60 3.53
N ASP A 202 -6.56 -0.13 2.40
CA ASP A 202 -5.88 0.86 1.58
C ASP A 202 -6.29 2.26 2.00
N TYR A 203 -5.32 3.17 2.03
CA TYR A 203 -5.56 4.57 2.35
C TYR A 203 -4.57 5.52 1.68
N MET A 204 -4.96 6.80 1.65
CA MET A 204 -4.14 7.94 1.26
C MET A 204 -4.48 9.15 2.13
N PHE A 205 -3.59 10.13 2.15
CA PHE A 205 -3.87 11.47 2.66
C PHE A 205 -4.36 12.37 1.52
N VAL A 206 -5.20 13.35 1.86
CA VAL A 206 -5.66 14.39 0.93
C VAL A 206 -5.26 15.73 1.51
N LYS A 207 -4.38 16.45 0.80
CA LYS A 207 -3.92 17.78 1.16
C LYS A 207 -4.75 18.84 0.42
N ASP A 208 -5.21 19.82 1.20
CA ASP A 208 -5.94 21.00 0.71
C ASP A 208 -7.18 20.65 -0.15
N GLY A 209 -7.72 19.44 0.02
CA GLY A 209 -8.87 18.92 -0.72
C GLY A 209 -8.60 18.55 -2.19
N GLU A 210 -7.37 18.70 -2.68
CA GLU A 210 -7.04 18.56 -4.10
C GLU A 210 -5.93 17.54 -4.37
N GLU A 211 -4.93 17.46 -3.49
CA GLU A 211 -3.73 16.65 -3.71
C GLU A 211 -3.80 15.33 -2.93
N TRP A 212 -3.77 14.21 -3.65
CA TRP A 212 -3.73 12.87 -3.05
C TRP A 212 -2.28 12.46 -2.80
N LEU A 213 -1.98 12.19 -1.54
CA LEU A 213 -0.64 11.90 -1.04
C LEU A 213 -0.60 10.49 -0.48
N THR A 214 0.26 9.64 -1.05
CA THR A 214 0.60 8.36 -0.42
C THR A 214 1.31 8.62 0.89
N ASP A 215 0.94 7.90 1.96
CA ASP A 215 1.69 7.98 3.21
C ASP A 215 3.17 7.57 2.98
N PRO A 216 4.13 8.51 3.13
CA PRO A 216 5.53 8.23 2.90
C PRO A 216 6.12 7.28 3.97
N LEU A 217 5.45 7.15 5.11
CA LEU A 217 5.86 6.33 6.25
C LEU A 217 5.16 4.97 6.31
N ALA A 218 4.29 4.65 5.35
CA ALA A 218 3.62 3.36 5.30
C ALA A 218 4.59 2.22 4.96
N ASP A 219 4.50 1.13 5.74
CA ASP A 219 5.35 -0.06 5.58
C ASP A 219 5.13 -0.76 4.24
N VAL A 220 3.89 -0.74 3.74
CA VAL A 220 3.50 -1.37 2.48
C VAL A 220 2.74 -0.35 1.64
N GLN A 221 3.05 -0.33 0.34
CA GLN A 221 2.33 0.47 -0.63
C GLN A 221 1.94 -0.41 -1.84
N ARG A 222 0.76 -0.17 -2.41
CA ARG A 222 0.22 -0.89 -3.56
C ARG A 222 -0.07 0.07 -4.71
N ASP A 223 0.29 -0.32 -5.92
CA ASP A 223 -0.05 0.43 -7.13
C ASP A 223 -1.58 0.46 -7.32
N ASP A 224 -2.14 1.65 -7.56
CA ASP A 224 -3.59 1.85 -7.73
C ASP A 224 -4.06 1.59 -9.17
N GLY A 225 -3.13 1.36 -10.12
CA GLY A 225 -3.41 1.16 -11.54
C GLY A 225 -3.61 2.45 -12.34
N PHE A 226 -3.56 3.62 -11.70
CA PHE A 226 -3.70 4.95 -12.31
C PHE A 226 -2.42 5.79 -12.22
N GLY A 227 -1.36 5.21 -11.65
CA GLY A 227 -0.03 5.80 -11.55
C GLY A 227 0.30 6.35 -10.16
N ASN A 228 -0.61 6.24 -9.20
CA ASN A 228 -0.33 6.52 -7.79
C ASN A 228 -0.15 5.21 -7.02
N LYS A 229 0.16 5.34 -5.73
CA LYS A 229 0.25 4.20 -4.82
C LYS A 229 -0.61 4.47 -3.59
N ASN A 230 -1.38 3.47 -3.19
CA ASN A 230 -2.07 3.47 -1.91
C ASN A 230 -1.08 3.02 -0.83
N ALA A 231 -1.21 3.59 0.37
CA ALA A 231 -0.61 3.02 1.55
C ALA A 231 -1.48 1.87 2.05
N VAL A 232 -0.87 0.80 2.56
CA VAL A 232 -1.58 -0.39 3.06
C VAL A 232 -1.35 -0.50 4.55
N LEU A 233 -2.45 -0.55 5.31
CA LEU A 233 -2.48 -0.67 6.75
C LEU A 233 -2.97 -2.07 7.14
N PHE A 234 -2.24 -2.74 8.04
CA PHE A 234 -2.63 -4.05 8.60
C PHE A 234 -2.93 -3.90 10.09
N ILE A 235 -4.17 -4.18 10.51
CA ILE A 235 -4.66 -4.07 11.90
C ILE A 235 -5.05 -5.43 12.47
#